data_AF-A0A1V5BMT1-F1
#
_entry.id   AF-A0A1V5BMT1-F1
#
_cell.length_a   1.000
_cell.length_b   1.000
_cell.length_c   1.000
_cell.angle_alpha   90.00
_cell.angle_beta   90.00
_cell.angle_gamma   90.00
#
_symmetry.space_group_name_H-M   'P 1'
#
loop_
_entity.id
_entity.type
_entity.pdbx_description
1 polymer ?
#
loop_
_entity_poly.entity_id
_entity_poly.type
_entity_poly.pdbx_seq_one_letter_code
_entity_poly.pdbx_strand_id
1 'polypeptide(L)'
;MTTAKLESTCACFVTIETKPKESPLPERGGPHRSGCMVCGKDLIYLDTDQDLSCSFCGQVIPANARCVNGHFVCDNCHRADAVEIIKQVCLHSRECDAVALMQTIRSHPRFRIHGPEHHSLVPAVILTALRNGGDTITDEQIMTAVQRGQTIAGGACAFLGACGAAVG
;
A
#
# COMPACT_ATOMS: atom_id res chain seq x y z
N MET A 1 -1.95 35.30 -48.82
CA MET A 1 -1.23 34.44 -47.86
C MET A 1 -2.00 34.48 -46.54
N THR A 2 -2.85 33.49 -46.33
CA THR A 2 -3.74 33.41 -45.17
C THR A 2 -2.97 32.77 -44.02
N THR A 3 -2.68 33.52 -42.96
CA THR A 3 -2.08 32.97 -41.73
C THR A 3 -3.10 32.07 -41.04
N ALA A 4 -2.85 30.76 -41.06
CA ALA A 4 -3.62 29.79 -40.30
C ALA A 4 -3.39 30.05 -38.79
N LYS A 5 -4.46 30.36 -38.06
CA LYS A 5 -4.44 30.33 -36.60
C LYS A 5 -4.32 28.87 -36.16
N LEU A 6 -3.19 28.51 -35.55
CA LEU A 6 -3.09 27.26 -34.81
C LEU A 6 -3.85 27.42 -33.50
N GLU A 7 -4.99 26.75 -33.36
CA GLU A 7 -5.63 26.54 -32.06
C GLU A 7 -5.08 25.24 -31.46
N SER A 8 -4.55 25.36 -30.23
CA SER A 8 -3.95 24.27 -29.48
C SER A 8 -5.05 23.35 -28.92
N THR A 9 -5.05 22.10 -29.36
CA THR A 9 -6.02 21.06 -28.95
C THR A 9 -5.54 20.23 -27.76
N CYS A 10 -4.47 20.63 -27.07
CA CYS A 10 -3.90 19.86 -25.97
C CYS A 10 -4.24 20.48 -24.60
N ALA A 11 -4.87 19.68 -23.74
CA ALA A 11 -5.30 20.06 -22.38
C ALA A 11 -4.15 20.37 -21.39
N CYS A 12 -2.89 20.29 -21.83
CA CYS A 12 -1.71 20.52 -20.98
C CYS A 12 -1.35 22.01 -20.82
N PHE A 13 -2.00 22.93 -21.55
CA PHE A 13 -1.70 24.37 -21.49
C PHE A 13 -2.57 25.07 -20.44
N VAL A 14 -2.40 24.71 -19.16
CA VAL A 14 -2.90 25.53 -18.05
C VAL A 14 -1.72 26.32 -17.50
N THR A 15 -1.78 27.64 -17.63
CA THR A 15 -0.77 28.56 -17.09
C THR A 15 -0.75 28.46 -15.55
N ILE A 16 0.46 28.51 -14.99
CA ILE A 16 0.77 28.32 -13.56
C ILE A 16 -0.02 29.29 -12.64
N GLU A 17 -0.55 30.38 -13.18
CA GLU A 17 -1.21 31.46 -12.44
C GLU A 17 -2.58 31.08 -11.81
N THR A 18 -3.13 29.90 -12.07
CA THR A 18 -4.43 29.48 -11.50
C THR A 18 -4.36 28.28 -10.55
N LYS A 19 -3.18 27.89 -10.05
CA LYS A 19 -3.10 26.78 -9.07
C LYS A 19 -3.75 27.21 -7.74
N PRO A 20 -4.85 26.59 -7.29
CA PRO A 20 -5.39 26.85 -5.95
C PRO A 20 -4.34 26.49 -4.89
N LYS A 21 -4.32 27.22 -3.78
CA LYS A 21 -3.47 26.88 -2.61
C LYS A 21 -3.75 25.44 -2.20
N GLU A 22 -2.81 24.55 -2.45
CA GLU A 22 -2.81 23.20 -1.91
C GLU A 22 -2.83 23.30 -0.38
N SER A 23 -3.81 22.67 0.26
CA SER A 23 -3.76 22.43 1.69
C SER A 23 -2.51 21.59 2.00
N PRO A 24 -1.88 21.77 3.17
CA PRO A 24 -0.76 20.91 3.56
C PRO A 24 -1.24 19.47 3.51
N LEU A 25 -0.59 18.65 2.68
CA LEU A 25 -0.74 17.20 2.76
C LEU A 25 -0.38 16.80 4.20
N PRO A 26 -1.14 15.91 4.85
CA PRO A 26 -0.82 15.46 6.20
C PRO A 26 0.61 14.93 6.20
N GLU A 27 1.43 15.43 7.12
CA GLU A 27 2.81 14.97 7.28
C GLU A 27 2.78 13.46 7.54
N ARG A 28 3.15 12.66 6.54
CA ARG A 28 3.41 11.24 6.74
C ARG A 28 4.73 11.15 7.49
N GLY A 29 4.64 11.16 8.82
CA GLY A 29 5.77 10.99 9.71
C GLY A 29 6.55 9.73 9.32
N GLY A 30 7.88 9.82 9.37
CA GLY A 30 8.75 8.66 9.17
C GLY A 30 8.49 7.55 10.20
N PRO A 31 9.13 6.39 10.06
CA PRO A 31 8.97 5.27 10.98
C PRO A 31 9.15 5.71 12.44
N HIS A 32 8.22 5.32 13.30
CA HIS A 32 8.32 5.56 14.74
C HIS A 32 9.47 4.71 15.32
N ARG A 33 10.36 5.34 16.09
CA ARG A 33 11.51 4.67 16.72
C ARG A 33 11.16 3.90 17.99
N SER A 34 10.00 4.21 18.58
CA SER A 34 9.47 3.61 19.80
C SER A 34 7.94 3.65 19.75
N GLY A 35 7.30 2.82 20.58
CA GLY A 35 5.85 2.73 20.67
C GLY A 35 5.23 1.95 19.52
N CYS A 36 3.95 2.24 19.25
CA CYS A 36 3.17 1.56 18.23
C CYS A 36 3.74 1.74 16.82
N MET A 37 3.84 0.65 16.07
CA MET A 37 4.26 0.68 14.67
C MET A 37 3.32 1.50 13.76
N VAL A 38 2.04 1.57 14.11
CA VAL A 38 1.00 2.23 13.28
C VAL A 38 0.86 3.72 13.62
N CYS A 39 0.98 4.11 14.90
CA CYS A 39 0.72 5.49 15.34
C CYS A 39 1.75 6.10 16.30
N GLY A 40 2.78 5.36 16.69
CA GLY A 40 3.86 5.84 17.56
C GLY A 40 3.51 6.00 19.04
N LYS A 41 2.25 5.83 19.44
CA LYS A 41 1.83 5.95 20.85
C LYS A 41 2.26 4.77 21.70
N ASP A 42 2.26 4.96 23.01
CA ASP A 42 2.67 3.97 24.00
C ASP A 42 1.87 2.66 23.92
N LEU A 43 2.56 1.56 24.24
CA LEU A 43 1.99 0.24 24.37
C LEU A 43 1.43 0.05 25.78
N ILE A 44 0.26 -0.57 25.85
CA ILE A 44 -0.35 -1.07 27.08
C ILE A 44 -0.33 -2.60 27.04
N TYR A 45 0.02 -3.19 28.18
CA TYR A 45 -0.03 -4.63 28.37
C TYR A 45 -1.33 -4.98 29.09
N LEU A 46 -1.95 -6.06 28.66
CA LEU A 46 -3.20 -6.59 29.19
C LEU A 46 -2.87 -7.65 30.24
N ASP A 47 -3.69 -7.74 31.28
CA ASP A 47 -3.49 -8.73 32.36
C ASP A 47 -3.65 -10.17 31.87
N THR A 48 -4.42 -10.37 30.80
CA THR A 48 -4.64 -11.66 30.14
C THR A 48 -4.59 -11.49 28.63
N ASP A 49 -4.21 -12.55 27.92
CA ASP A 49 -4.31 -12.61 26.47
C ASP A 49 -5.75 -12.35 26.02
N GLN A 50 -5.89 -11.56 24.95
CA GLN A 50 -7.16 -11.28 24.29
C GLN A 50 -7.00 -11.51 22.78
N ASP A 51 -8.07 -11.92 22.12
CA ASP A 51 -8.09 -12.03 20.67
C ASP A 51 -8.11 -10.63 20.05
N LEU A 52 -7.00 -10.26 19.40
CA LEU A 52 -6.81 -8.96 18.76
C LEU A 52 -6.63 -9.11 17.26
N SER A 53 -7.26 -8.22 16.49
CA SER A 53 -7.08 -8.15 15.04
C SER A 53 -5.84 -7.32 14.68
N CYS A 54 -4.95 -7.91 13.86
CA CYS A 54 -3.77 -7.22 13.36
C CYS A 54 -4.17 -6.04 12.46
N SER A 55 -3.62 -4.86 12.73
CA SER A 55 -3.89 -3.61 12.00
C SER A 55 -3.42 -3.62 10.54
N PHE A 56 -2.66 -4.63 10.12
CA PHE A 56 -2.23 -4.80 8.72
C PHE A 56 -2.96 -5.96 8.03
N CYS A 57 -2.73 -7.20 8.47
CA CYS A 57 -3.29 -8.39 7.79
C CYS A 57 -4.70 -8.78 8.23
N GLY A 58 -5.25 -8.15 9.27
CA GLY A 58 -6.60 -8.42 9.78
C GLY A 58 -6.75 -9.74 10.55
N GLN A 59 -5.72 -10.59 10.59
CA GLN A 59 -5.74 -11.85 11.35
C GLN A 59 -6.03 -11.59 12.83
N VAL A 60 -6.91 -12.40 13.41
CA VAL A 60 -7.29 -12.36 14.82
C VAL A 60 -6.52 -13.45 15.55
N ILE A 61 -5.64 -13.06 16.47
CA ILE A 61 -4.82 -13.98 17.25
C ILE A 61 -4.73 -13.53 18.72
N PRO A 62 -4.46 -14.45 19.66
CA PRO A 62 -4.23 -14.11 21.05
C PRO A 62 -3.02 -13.18 21.19
N ALA A 63 -3.20 -12.09 21.93
CA ALA A 63 -2.15 -11.13 22.24
C ALA A 63 -2.42 -10.42 23.57
N ASN A 64 -1.36 -10.03 24.26
CA ASN A 64 -1.43 -9.32 25.54
C ASN A 64 -0.95 -7.86 25.45
N ALA A 65 -0.76 -7.32 24.25
CA ALA A 65 -0.27 -5.96 24.08
C ALA A 65 -0.94 -5.26 22.90
N ARG A 66 -1.30 -4.00 23.10
CA ARG A 66 -1.78 -3.08 22.06
C ARG A 66 -1.40 -1.66 22.42
N CYS A 67 -1.45 -0.72 21.50
CA CYS A 67 -1.24 0.68 21.87
C CYS A 67 -2.48 1.30 22.54
N VAL A 68 -2.34 2.47 23.15
CA VAL A 68 -3.46 3.25 23.72
C VAL A 68 -4.56 3.60 22.71
N ASN A 69 -4.27 3.54 21.40
CA ASN A 69 -5.27 3.69 20.32
C ASN A 69 -5.89 2.36 19.87
N GLY A 70 -5.53 1.24 20.48
CA GLY A 70 -6.07 -0.08 20.17
C GLY A 70 -5.34 -0.85 19.06
N HIS A 71 -4.36 -0.27 18.38
CA HIS A 71 -3.60 -0.99 17.35
C HIS A 71 -2.80 -2.15 17.94
N PHE A 72 -2.90 -3.29 17.28
CA PHE A 72 -2.10 -4.50 17.49
C PHE A 72 -1.49 -4.92 16.15
N VAL A 73 -0.25 -5.40 16.16
CA VAL A 73 0.45 -5.88 14.96
C VAL A 73 1.02 -7.25 15.27
N CYS A 74 0.61 -8.28 14.51
CA CYS A 74 1.09 -9.63 14.70
C CYS A 74 2.59 -9.76 14.36
N ASP A 75 3.24 -10.80 14.87
CA ASP A 75 4.66 -11.06 14.65
C ASP A 75 5.05 -11.14 13.16
N ASN A 76 4.19 -11.74 12.34
CA ASN A 76 4.42 -11.87 10.91
C ASN A 76 4.51 -10.50 10.24
N CYS A 77 3.53 -9.62 10.47
CA CYS A 77 3.57 -8.26 9.93
C CYS A 77 4.68 -7.43 10.56
N HIS A 78 4.94 -7.59 11.86
CA HIS A 78 5.96 -6.82 12.57
C HIS A 78 7.37 -7.04 11.99
N ARG A 79 7.68 -8.27 11.56
CA ARG A 79 9.00 -8.65 11.02
C ARG A 79 9.08 -8.60 9.50
N ALA A 80 7.94 -8.51 8.82
CA ALA A 80 7.83 -8.53 7.36
C ALA A 80 8.65 -7.41 6.70
N ASP A 81 9.30 -7.74 5.59
CA ASP A 81 9.77 -6.73 4.64
C ASP A 81 8.61 -6.22 3.76
N ALA A 82 8.93 -5.33 2.83
CA ALA A 82 7.94 -4.68 1.97
C ALA A 82 7.23 -5.64 1.01
N VAL A 83 7.85 -6.75 0.59
CA VAL A 83 7.14 -7.74 -0.24
C VAL A 83 6.33 -8.70 0.62
N GLU A 84 6.89 -9.11 1.77
CA GLU A 84 6.19 -10.00 2.67
C GLU A 84 4.92 -9.35 3.23
N ILE A 85 4.94 -8.05 3.53
CA ILE A 85 3.72 -7.35 3.96
C ILE A 85 2.64 -7.35 2.87
N ILE A 86 3.00 -7.26 1.58
CA ILE A 86 2.03 -7.39 0.48
C ILE A 86 1.34 -8.75 0.57
N LYS A 87 2.11 -9.84 0.66
CA LYS A 87 1.57 -11.20 0.74
C LYS A 87 0.69 -11.38 1.97
N GLN A 88 1.17 -10.99 3.14
CA GLN A 88 0.45 -11.15 4.41
C GLN A 88 -0.89 -10.40 4.39
N VAL A 89 -0.93 -9.17 3.87
CA VAL A 89 -2.20 -8.43 3.77
C VAL A 89 -3.10 -9.03 2.71
N CYS A 90 -2.59 -9.31 1.51
CA CYS A 90 -3.39 -9.81 0.38
C CYS A 90 -4.00 -11.20 0.63
N LEU A 91 -3.31 -12.09 1.34
CA LEU A 91 -3.83 -13.42 1.63
C LEU A 91 -4.94 -13.41 2.70
N HIS A 92 -4.83 -12.52 3.68
CA HIS A 92 -5.66 -12.59 4.89
C HIS A 92 -6.75 -11.51 4.97
N SER A 93 -6.63 -10.43 4.22
CA SER A 93 -7.59 -9.33 4.23
C SER A 93 -8.89 -9.71 3.53
N ARG A 94 -10.00 -9.15 4.04
CA ARG A 94 -11.34 -9.21 3.44
C ARG A 94 -11.77 -7.88 2.79
N GLU A 95 -10.86 -6.92 2.70
CA GLU A 95 -11.12 -5.62 2.08
C GLU A 95 -11.37 -5.77 0.57
N CYS A 96 -12.45 -5.16 0.07
CA CYS A 96 -12.85 -5.20 -1.34
C CYS A 96 -12.35 -3.97 -2.10
N ASP A 97 -11.91 -2.91 -1.41
CA ASP A 97 -11.32 -1.73 -2.03
C ASP A 97 -9.81 -1.90 -2.19
N ALA A 98 -9.35 -2.05 -3.44
CA ALA A 98 -7.94 -2.15 -3.79
C ALA A 98 -7.13 -0.93 -3.35
N VAL A 99 -7.73 0.27 -3.34
CA VAL A 99 -7.08 1.50 -2.87
C VAL A 99 -6.88 1.44 -1.35
N ALA A 100 -7.87 0.96 -0.60
CA ALA A 100 -7.76 0.78 0.84
C ALA A 100 -6.70 -0.28 1.21
N LEU A 101 -6.67 -1.42 0.51
CA LEU A 101 -5.61 -2.43 0.65
C LEU A 101 -4.22 -1.83 0.41
N MET A 102 -4.07 -1.10 -0.69
CA MET A 102 -2.82 -0.44 -1.05
C MET A 102 -2.39 0.56 0.03
N GLN A 103 -3.32 1.34 0.59
CA GLN A 103 -3.04 2.30 1.65
C GLN A 103 -2.59 1.60 2.95
N THR A 104 -3.24 0.49 3.33
CA THR A 104 -2.85 -0.33 4.47
C THR A 104 -1.45 -0.92 4.31
N ILE A 105 -1.12 -1.43 3.13
CA ILE A 105 0.23 -1.97 2.89
C ILE A 105 1.28 -0.85 2.92
N ARG A 106 1.02 0.28 2.26
CA ARG A 106 1.95 1.41 2.18
C ARG A 106 2.12 2.17 3.49
N SER A 107 1.22 2.01 4.46
CA SER A 107 1.38 2.58 5.80
C SER A 107 2.38 1.79 6.65
N HIS A 108 2.75 0.57 6.22
CA HIS A 108 3.76 -0.21 6.90
C HIS A 108 5.12 0.50 6.88
N PRO A 109 5.82 0.69 8.01
CA PRO A 109 7.02 1.54 8.05
C PRO A 109 8.20 1.04 7.22
N ARG A 110 8.19 -0.24 6.84
CA ARG A 110 9.21 -0.85 5.95
C ARG A 110 8.87 -0.71 4.47
N PHE A 111 7.68 -0.22 4.12
CA PHE A 111 7.26 0.06 2.75
C PHE A 111 7.71 1.48 2.37
N ARG A 112 8.72 1.59 1.50
CA ARG A 112 9.27 2.88 1.08
C ARG A 112 8.35 3.55 0.06
N ILE A 113 8.41 4.89 -0.04
CA ILE A 113 7.59 5.67 -1.00
C ILE A 113 7.99 5.36 -2.45
N HIS A 114 9.27 5.06 -2.68
CA HIS A 114 9.79 4.62 -3.96
C HIS A 114 10.55 3.31 -3.73
N GLY A 115 10.29 2.33 -4.58
CA GLY A 115 10.91 1.03 -4.49
C GLY A 115 10.26 0.03 -5.44
N PRO A 116 11.01 -1.00 -5.88
CA PRO A 116 10.51 -2.02 -6.81
C PRO A 116 9.32 -2.81 -6.25
N GLU A 117 9.05 -2.76 -4.96
CA GLU A 117 7.95 -3.47 -4.31
C GLU A 117 6.59 -2.95 -4.75
N HIS A 118 6.51 -1.71 -5.25
CA HIS A 118 5.30 -1.19 -5.89
C HIS A 118 4.88 -2.00 -7.12
N HIS A 119 5.82 -2.66 -7.78
CA HIS A 119 5.55 -3.48 -8.96
C HIS A 119 4.78 -4.75 -8.59
N SER A 120 5.03 -5.30 -7.40
CA SER A 120 4.25 -6.42 -6.84
C SER A 120 2.96 -5.98 -6.17
N LEU A 121 2.93 -4.76 -5.61
CA LEU A 121 1.81 -4.26 -4.82
C LEU A 121 0.53 -4.15 -5.64
N VAL A 122 0.57 -3.44 -6.77
CA VAL A 122 -0.62 -3.10 -7.55
C VAL A 122 -1.35 -4.33 -8.10
N PRO A 123 -0.71 -5.29 -8.77
CA PRO A 123 -1.43 -6.46 -9.26
C PRO A 123 -1.97 -7.32 -8.10
N ALA A 124 -1.23 -7.43 -6.99
CA ALA A 124 -1.69 -8.20 -5.82
C ALA A 124 -2.96 -7.62 -5.19
N VAL A 125 -3.02 -6.29 -4.95
CA VAL A 125 -4.20 -5.68 -4.32
C VAL A 125 -5.43 -5.67 -5.23
N ILE A 126 -5.24 -5.59 -6.55
CA ILE A 126 -6.34 -5.72 -7.51
C ILE A 126 -6.93 -7.13 -7.44
N LEU A 127 -6.08 -8.17 -7.53
CA LEU A 127 -6.54 -9.55 -7.47
C LEU A 127 -7.19 -9.89 -6.12
N THR A 128 -6.64 -9.40 -5.01
CA THR A 128 -7.25 -9.54 -3.68
C THR A 128 -8.62 -8.88 -3.60
N ALA A 129 -8.76 -7.64 -4.09
CA ALA A 129 -10.03 -6.92 -4.09
C ALA A 129 -11.11 -7.64 -4.91
N LEU A 130 -10.75 -8.12 -6.10
CA LEU A 130 -11.64 -8.91 -6.96
C LEU A 130 -12.06 -10.23 -6.28
N ARG A 131 -11.10 -10.98 -5.71
CA ARG A 131 -11.37 -12.20 -4.93
C ARG A 131 -12.38 -11.92 -3.82
N ASN A 132 -12.14 -10.87 -3.05
CA ASN A 132 -12.98 -10.50 -1.92
C ASN A 132 -14.36 -9.98 -2.37
N GLY A 133 -14.44 -9.43 -3.59
CA GLY A 133 -15.68 -9.05 -4.28
C GLY A 133 -16.49 -10.23 -4.84
N GLY A 134 -15.95 -11.45 -4.80
CA GLY A 134 -16.63 -12.68 -5.23
C GLY A 134 -16.13 -13.28 -6.54
N ASP A 135 -15.11 -12.71 -7.17
CA ASP A 135 -14.47 -13.32 -8.34
C ASP A 135 -13.69 -14.59 -7.96
N THR A 136 -13.65 -15.56 -8.86
CA THR A 136 -12.89 -16.81 -8.68
C THR A 136 -11.39 -16.57 -8.89
N ILE A 137 -10.73 -16.07 -7.84
CA ILE A 137 -9.28 -15.85 -7.79
C ILE A 137 -8.71 -16.65 -6.63
N THR A 138 -7.69 -17.47 -6.90
CA THR A 138 -7.03 -18.28 -5.86
C THR A 138 -5.88 -17.53 -5.20
N ASP A 139 -5.49 -17.99 -4.02
CA ASP A 139 -4.33 -17.49 -3.29
C ASP A 139 -3.05 -17.65 -4.12
N GLU A 140 -2.91 -18.74 -4.88
CA GLU A 140 -1.79 -18.97 -5.78
C GLU A 140 -1.73 -17.93 -6.91
N GLN A 141 -2.87 -17.45 -7.41
CA GLN A 141 -2.90 -16.38 -8.43
C GLN A 141 -2.42 -15.04 -7.85
N ILE A 142 -2.85 -14.71 -6.62
CA ILE A 142 -2.35 -13.53 -5.90
C ILE A 142 -0.84 -13.63 -5.67
N MET A 143 -0.35 -14.80 -5.24
CA MET A 143 1.07 -15.03 -5.04
C MET A 143 1.87 -14.98 -6.35
N THR A 144 1.30 -15.48 -7.44
CA THR A 144 1.89 -15.39 -8.79
C THR A 144 2.02 -13.95 -9.25
N ALA A 145 1.00 -13.11 -9.00
CA ALA A 145 1.08 -11.67 -9.28
C ALA A 145 2.20 -10.98 -8.51
N VAL A 146 2.36 -11.29 -7.22
CA VAL A 146 3.49 -10.78 -6.42
C VAL A 146 4.82 -11.20 -7.05
N GLN A 147 4.98 -12.48 -7.38
CA GLN A 147 6.21 -13.02 -8.00
C GLN A 147 6.51 -12.38 -9.35
N ARG A 148 5.50 -12.17 -10.20
CA ARG A 148 5.65 -11.47 -11.49
C ARG A 148 6.10 -10.04 -11.32
N GLY A 149 5.49 -9.29 -10.40
CA GLY A 149 5.94 -7.93 -10.09
C GLY A 149 7.41 -7.86 -9.62
N GLN A 150 7.89 -8.87 -8.88
CA GLN A 150 9.29 -8.93 -8.44
C GLN A 150 10.30 -9.10 -9.59
N THR A 151 9.85 -9.61 -10.75
CA THR A 151 10.71 -9.72 -11.95
C THR A 151 10.98 -8.37 -12.61
N ILE A 152 10.24 -7.33 -12.24
CA ILE A 152 10.38 -5.99 -12.81
C ILE A 152 11.42 -5.22 -12.01
N ALA A 153 12.56 -4.98 -12.65
CA ALA A 153 13.68 -4.28 -12.04
C ALA A 153 13.31 -2.87 -11.53
N GLY A 154 13.93 -2.46 -10.43
CA GLY A 154 13.88 -1.07 -9.98
C GLY A 154 14.34 -0.12 -11.09
N GLY A 155 13.63 0.99 -11.27
CA GLY A 155 13.91 1.94 -12.35
C GLY A 155 13.35 1.56 -13.72
N ALA A 156 12.65 0.41 -13.86
CA ALA A 156 11.99 0.01 -15.11
C ALA A 156 11.08 1.10 -15.69
N CYS A 157 10.41 1.90 -14.84
CA CYS A 157 9.57 3.01 -15.28
C CYS A 157 10.33 4.04 -16.12
N ALA A 158 11.57 4.36 -15.73
CA ALA A 158 12.40 5.32 -16.44
C ALA A 158 13.05 4.70 -17.68
N PHE A 159 13.42 3.42 -17.61
CA PHE A 159 14.14 2.74 -18.68
C PHE A 159 13.22 2.26 -19.81
N LEU A 160 12.07 1.67 -19.48
CA LEU A 160 11.12 1.09 -20.42
C LEU A 160 10.01 2.05 -20.84
N GLY A 161 9.88 3.20 -20.18
CA GLY A 161 8.79 4.16 -20.42
C GLY A 161 7.41 3.69 -19.93
N ALA A 162 7.34 2.60 -19.17
CA ALA A 162 6.11 2.02 -18.61
C ALA A 162 6.27 1.76 -17.12
N CYS A 163 5.29 2.19 -16.32
CA CYS A 163 5.34 1.99 -14.87
C CYS A 163 5.40 0.50 -14.52
N GLY A 164 6.36 0.07 -13.69
CA GLY A 164 6.46 -1.33 -13.29
C GLY A 164 5.22 -1.84 -12.55
N ALA A 165 4.48 -0.96 -11.87
CA ALA A 165 3.19 -1.28 -11.26
C ALA A 165 2.05 -1.51 -12.28
N ALA A 166 2.18 -0.99 -13.50
CA ALA A 166 1.22 -1.24 -14.58
C ALA A 166 1.56 -2.50 -15.40
N VAL A 167 2.82 -2.93 -15.35
CA VAL A 167 3.33 -4.08 -16.12
C VAL A 167 3.27 -5.39 -15.33
N GLY A 168 3.37 -5.31 -13.99
CA GLY A 168 3.33 -6.47 -13.09
C GLY A 168 1.99 -7.19 -13.11
#